data_AF-A0A6I7FH08-F1
#
_entry.id   AF-A0A6I7FH08-F1
#
_cell.length_a   1.000
_cell.length_b   1.000
_cell.length_c   1.000
_cell.angle_alpha   90.00
_cell.angle_beta   90.00
_cell.angle_gamma   90.00
#
_symmetry.space_group_name_H-M   'P 1'
#
loop_
_entity.id
_entity.type
_entity.pdbx_description
1 polymer ?
#
loop_
_entity_poly.entity_id
_entity_poly.type
_entity_poly.pdbx_seq_one_letter_code
_entity_poly.pdbx_strand_id
1 'polypeptide(L)'
;MKKIVLTLLSLCLLVSLFFMNEGQVTQAKEATTTAVQKSSIKGLDKIVDRYGNKLLTEAEILEFFNTSAFASNSSNQVNYFYTNTDGTTSILKLELIVRNNKLTEIYLKDSDEKNSSIETAVKNQEEIVSVARFRLPKPKPKPKPKPKKPKITKEVPYKKNGGTIKKDFISEHAYKRHKYDPSRKSTSNRTQYGKNVDVAKLRKLTMSQPDQAWSHRDKGGPWRTFYKKQFNKNISTKDTPTTHHRVIINTADSSKNTQFPLSFKN
;
A
#
# COMPACT_ATOMS: atom_id res chain seq x y z
N MET A 1 8.69 70.67 -42.57
CA MET A 1 9.03 70.93 -41.16
C MET A 1 8.59 69.75 -40.31
N LYS A 2 9.51 69.16 -39.53
CA LYS A 2 9.34 68.26 -38.36
C LYS A 2 8.55 66.95 -38.62
N LYS A 3 9.14 65.75 -38.74
CA LYS A 3 10.07 64.99 -37.86
C LYS A 3 9.60 64.91 -36.41
N ILE A 4 9.74 63.70 -35.85
CA ILE A 4 9.55 63.24 -34.45
C ILE A 4 8.20 62.53 -34.24
N VAL A 5 8.18 61.21 -34.40
CA VAL A 5 7.87 60.19 -33.35
C VAL A 5 8.09 58.82 -34.01
N LEU A 6 9.35 58.38 -34.10
CA LEU A 6 9.68 56.97 -34.33
C LEU A 6 11.15 56.73 -33.94
N THR A 7 11.44 56.75 -32.64
CA THR A 7 12.76 56.42 -32.09
C THR A 7 12.60 56.06 -30.62
N LEU A 8 12.21 54.83 -30.32
CA LEU A 8 12.40 54.21 -28.99
C LEU A 8 12.25 52.69 -29.02
N LEU A 9 12.63 52.05 -30.13
CA LEU A 9 12.64 50.59 -30.23
C LEU A 9 13.73 50.08 -31.18
N SER A 10 14.95 50.61 -31.06
CA SER A 10 16.14 50.03 -31.72
C SER A 10 17.42 50.74 -31.25
N LEU A 11 17.75 50.65 -29.96
CA LEU A 11 19.11 50.94 -29.50
C LEU A 11 19.35 50.35 -28.11
N CYS A 12 19.52 49.03 -28.04
CA CYS A 12 20.24 48.34 -26.95
C CYS A 12 20.52 46.89 -27.38
N LEU A 13 21.18 46.76 -28.53
CA LEU A 13 21.98 45.58 -28.84
C LEU A 13 23.40 46.11 -29.07
N LEU A 14 24.38 45.43 -28.45
CA LEU A 14 25.83 45.61 -28.57
C LEU A 14 26.48 46.70 -27.71
N VAL A 15 26.83 46.34 -26.47
CA VAL A 15 28.21 46.47 -26.00
C VAL A 15 28.63 45.14 -25.34
N SER A 16 29.63 44.54 -25.99
CA SER A 16 30.58 43.50 -25.59
C SER A 16 30.75 43.23 -24.08
N LEU A 17 30.75 41.97 -23.62
CA LEU A 17 31.93 41.09 -23.55
C LEU A 17 33.17 41.82 -23.00
N PHE A 18 33.55 41.55 -21.75
CA PHE A 18 34.92 41.21 -21.31
C PHE A 18 35.04 41.20 -19.76
N PHE A 19 35.83 40.24 -19.26
CA PHE A 19 36.36 40.03 -17.89
C PHE A 19 35.41 39.41 -16.84
N MET A 20 35.51 38.10 -16.54
CA MET A 20 36.54 37.33 -15.81
C MET A 20 36.34 37.27 -14.29
N ASN A 21 36.08 36.04 -13.82
CA ASN A 21 36.70 35.36 -12.69
C ASN A 21 36.68 36.05 -11.31
N GLU A 22 35.88 35.54 -10.37
CA GLU A 22 36.25 35.50 -8.96
C GLU A 22 35.51 34.41 -8.17
N GLY A 23 36.31 33.43 -7.73
CA GLY A 23 36.30 32.77 -6.42
C GLY A 23 34.98 32.49 -5.69
N GLN A 24 34.66 31.20 -5.59
CA GLN A 24 33.83 30.67 -4.52
C GLN A 24 34.53 30.86 -3.16
N VAL A 25 33.88 31.56 -2.23
CA VAL A 25 34.04 31.32 -0.79
C VAL A 25 32.64 31.24 -0.19
N THR A 26 32.13 30.02 -0.06
CA THR A 26 30.94 29.77 0.77
C THR A 26 31.40 29.32 2.15
N GLN A 27 31.14 30.19 3.13
CA GLN A 27 31.31 29.93 4.55
C GLN A 27 30.49 28.71 4.96
N ALA A 28 31.12 27.79 5.69
CA ALA A 28 30.44 26.74 6.43
C ALA A 28 29.50 27.37 7.44
N LYS A 29 28.19 27.11 7.31
CA LYS A 29 27.20 27.40 8.34
C LYS A 29 26.69 26.07 8.87
N GLU A 30 26.89 25.90 10.16
CA GLU A 30 26.54 24.77 11.00
C GLU A 30 25.18 24.17 10.63
N ALA A 31 25.16 22.84 10.50
CA ALA A 31 23.95 22.08 10.31
C ALA A 31 23.07 22.19 11.56
N THR A 32 22.19 23.18 11.55
CA THR A 32 21.03 23.28 12.42
C THR A 32 20.29 21.94 12.36
N THR A 33 20.18 21.29 13.52
CA THR A 33 19.31 20.14 13.81
C THR A 33 18.04 20.22 12.97
N THR A 34 17.95 19.37 11.96
CA THR A 34 16.80 19.29 11.07
C THR A 34 15.60 18.87 11.91
N ALA A 35 14.69 19.81 12.13
CA ALA A 35 13.40 19.56 12.71
C ALA A 35 12.75 18.37 11.99
N VAL A 36 12.44 17.32 12.75
CA VAL A 36 11.74 16.14 12.26
C VAL A 36 10.44 16.60 11.61
N GLN A 37 10.39 16.50 10.28
CA GLN A 37 9.25 16.90 9.47
C GLN A 37 8.01 16.15 10.00
N LYS A 38 7.06 16.91 10.53
CA LYS A 38 5.80 16.43 11.10
C LYS A 38 5.06 15.59 10.04
N SER A 39 4.68 14.35 10.35
CA SER A 39 3.91 13.50 9.44
C SER A 39 2.66 14.25 8.99
N SER A 40 2.37 14.27 7.69
CA SER A 40 1.18 14.97 7.17
C SER A 40 -0.12 14.40 7.73
N ILE A 41 -0.07 13.12 8.14
CA ILE A 41 -1.16 12.38 8.76
C ILE A 41 -1.07 12.52 10.29
N LYS A 42 -2.09 13.11 10.89
CA LYS A 42 -2.19 13.27 12.35
C LYS A 42 -2.40 11.92 13.04
N GLY A 43 -1.64 11.64 14.10
CA GLY A 43 -1.77 10.43 14.92
C GLY A 43 -0.91 9.26 14.47
N LEU A 44 -0.23 9.37 13.32
CA LEU A 44 0.69 8.34 12.83
C LEU A 44 1.91 8.16 13.76
N ASP A 45 2.39 9.25 14.34
CA ASP A 45 3.43 9.29 15.36
C ASP A 45 3.12 8.43 16.59
N LYS A 46 1.83 8.16 16.84
CA LYS A 46 1.35 7.36 17.97
C LYS A 46 1.21 5.87 17.65
N ILE A 47 1.42 5.47 16.39
CA ILE A 47 1.35 4.06 15.95
C ILE A 47 2.73 3.42 16.16
N VAL A 48 3.07 3.23 17.43
CA VAL A 48 4.35 2.70 17.88
C VAL A 48 4.18 1.48 18.77
N ASP A 49 5.22 0.66 18.86
CA ASP A 49 5.31 -0.42 19.83
C ASP A 49 5.56 0.13 21.25
N ARG A 50 5.62 -0.77 22.23
CA ARG A 50 5.88 -0.40 23.64
C ARG A 50 7.25 0.25 23.89
N TYR A 51 8.14 0.21 22.91
CA TYR A 51 9.48 0.80 22.95
C TYR A 51 9.58 2.07 22.09
N GLY A 52 8.48 2.55 21.53
CA GLY A 52 8.46 3.74 20.67
C GLY A 52 8.88 3.48 19.22
N ASN A 53 9.11 2.23 18.81
CA ASN A 53 9.41 1.94 17.40
C ASN A 53 8.14 2.04 16.57
N LYS A 54 8.20 2.71 15.41
CA LYS A 54 7.07 2.78 14.49
C LYS A 54 6.66 1.39 14.01
N LEU A 55 5.38 1.07 14.20
CA LEU A 55 4.78 -0.17 13.68
C LEU A 55 4.29 0.01 12.24
N LEU A 56 4.14 1.25 11.80
CA LEU A 56 3.62 1.60 10.50
C LEU A 56 4.24 2.90 10.01
N THR A 57 4.68 2.93 8.75
CA THR A 57 5.27 4.12 8.12
C THR A 57 4.25 4.89 7.29
N GLU A 58 4.53 6.17 7.02
CA GLU A 58 3.68 7.00 6.15
C GLU A 58 3.59 6.42 4.73
N ALA A 59 4.70 5.90 4.21
CA ALA A 59 4.73 5.26 2.90
C ALA A 59 3.83 4.02 2.84
N GLU A 60 3.87 3.14 3.84
CA GLU A 60 3.02 1.95 3.90
C GLU A 60 1.54 2.33 3.99
N ILE A 61 1.21 3.37 4.77
CA ILE A 61 -0.17 3.85 4.89
C ILE A 61 -0.69 4.43 3.60
N LEU A 62 0.06 5.36 3.00
CA LEU A 62 -0.36 6.02 1.78
C LEU A 62 -0.48 5.01 0.64
N GLU A 63 0.38 4.00 0.59
CA GLU A 63 0.29 2.92 -0.37
C GLU A 63 -1.01 2.13 -0.25
N PHE A 64 -1.37 1.65 0.95
CA PHE A 64 -2.63 0.91 1.09
C PHE A 64 -3.85 1.82 0.96
N PHE A 65 -3.75 3.08 1.40
CA PHE A 65 -4.77 4.11 1.22
C PHE A 65 -5.13 4.29 -0.26
N ASN A 66 -4.13 4.53 -1.09
CA ASN A 66 -4.31 4.77 -2.52
C ASN A 66 -4.81 3.53 -3.28
N THR A 67 -4.63 2.33 -2.73
CA THR A 67 -5.04 1.07 -3.39
C THR A 67 -6.36 0.47 -2.88
N SER A 68 -7.01 1.10 -1.88
CA SER A 68 -8.23 0.57 -1.25
C SER A 68 -9.51 1.34 -1.60
N ALA A 69 -9.41 2.43 -2.37
CA ALA A 69 -10.55 3.24 -2.83
C ALA A 69 -11.49 3.67 -1.69
N PHE A 70 -10.93 4.30 -0.65
CA PHE A 70 -11.70 4.85 0.48
C PHE A 70 -12.65 5.97 0.03
N ALA A 71 -13.88 5.99 0.57
CA ALA A 71 -14.83 7.05 0.30
C ALA A 71 -14.34 8.40 0.86
N SER A 72 -14.62 9.50 0.16
CA SER A 72 -14.33 10.84 0.69
C SER A 72 -15.19 11.14 1.92
N ASN A 73 -14.68 11.96 2.83
CA ASN A 73 -15.41 12.44 4.01
C ASN A 73 -15.99 11.30 4.87
N SER A 74 -15.17 10.26 5.10
CA SER A 74 -15.58 9.03 5.76
C SER A 74 -14.67 8.67 6.94
N SER A 75 -15.21 7.84 7.84
CA SER A 75 -14.43 7.14 8.87
C SER A 75 -14.42 5.65 8.55
N ASN A 76 -13.23 5.06 8.54
CA ASN A 76 -13.00 3.70 8.09
C ASN A 76 -12.36 2.86 9.19
N GLN A 77 -12.96 1.71 9.48
CA GLN A 77 -12.37 0.73 10.37
C GLN A 77 -11.37 -0.10 9.58
N VAL A 78 -10.13 -0.19 10.06
CA VAL A 78 -9.06 -0.93 9.41
C VAL A 78 -8.41 -1.90 10.39
N ASN A 79 -8.33 -3.17 10.03
CA ASN A 79 -7.50 -4.15 10.71
C ASN A 79 -6.22 -4.31 9.91
N TYR A 80 -5.10 -3.75 10.36
CA TYR A 80 -3.80 -3.90 9.70
C TYR A 80 -3.04 -5.09 10.28
N PHE A 81 -2.58 -5.99 9.41
CA PHE A 81 -1.88 -7.21 9.80
C PHE A 81 -0.38 -7.06 9.53
N TYR A 82 0.44 -7.41 10.52
CA TYR A 82 1.88 -7.46 10.34
C TYR A 82 2.47 -8.74 10.92
N THR A 83 3.49 -9.26 10.24
CA THR A 83 4.21 -10.45 10.70
C THR A 83 5.33 -10.02 11.63
N ASN A 84 5.39 -10.62 12.80
CA ASN A 84 6.42 -10.43 13.79
C ASN A 84 7.71 -11.18 13.42
N THR A 85 8.82 -10.83 14.07
CA THR A 85 10.13 -11.49 13.90
C THR A 85 10.11 -12.97 14.24
N ASP A 86 9.23 -13.38 15.15
CA ASP A 86 9.03 -14.77 15.56
C ASP A 86 8.08 -15.55 14.62
N GLY A 87 7.57 -14.91 13.57
CA GLY A 87 6.65 -15.49 12.61
C GLY A 87 5.17 -15.43 13.00
N THR A 88 4.84 -14.93 14.19
CA THR A 88 3.44 -14.69 14.58
C THR A 88 2.86 -13.49 13.82
N THR A 89 1.54 -13.38 13.76
CA THR A 89 0.86 -12.22 13.16
C THR A 89 0.17 -11.41 14.26
N SER A 90 0.44 -10.11 14.27
CA SER A 90 -0.24 -9.12 15.11
C SER A 90 -1.26 -8.32 14.28
N ILE A 91 -2.28 -7.79 14.95
CA ILE A 91 -3.35 -6.99 14.33
C ILE A 91 -3.43 -5.63 15.01
N LEU A 92 -3.31 -4.56 14.23
CA LEU A 92 -3.59 -3.20 14.65
C LEU A 92 -5.02 -2.84 14.24
N LYS A 93 -5.87 -2.49 15.20
CA LYS A 93 -7.19 -1.95 14.92
C LYS A 93 -7.10 -0.44 14.82
N LEU A 94 -7.30 0.07 13.62
CA LEU A 94 -7.14 1.46 13.26
C LEU A 94 -8.49 2.07 12.86
N GLU A 95 -8.64 3.36 13.09
CA GLU A 95 -9.66 4.19 12.46
C GLU A 95 -8.95 5.23 11.58
N LEU A 96 -9.30 5.23 10.29
CA LEU A 96 -8.76 6.18 9.30
C LEU A 96 -9.84 7.20 8.95
N ILE A 97 -9.47 8.48 9.04
CA ILE A 97 -10.35 9.61 8.68
C ILE A 97 -9.90 10.17 7.33
N VAL A 98 -10.83 10.15 6.38
CA VAL A 98 -10.60 10.61 5.01
C VAL A 98 -11.39 11.88 4.80
N ARG A 99 -10.75 12.96 4.34
CA ARG A 99 -11.39 14.22 4.00
C ARG A 99 -10.89 14.69 2.64
N ASN A 100 -11.79 15.11 1.76
CA ASN A 100 -11.43 15.60 0.41
C ASN A 100 -10.48 14.64 -0.34
N ASN A 101 -10.80 13.33 -0.33
CA ASN A 101 -9.99 12.26 -0.93
C ASN A 101 -8.55 12.12 -0.38
N LYS A 102 -8.26 12.70 0.80
CA LYS A 102 -6.96 12.60 1.46
C LYS A 102 -7.12 11.95 2.83
N LEU A 103 -6.17 11.09 3.20
CA LEU A 103 -6.05 10.61 4.56
C LEU A 103 -5.54 11.74 5.45
N THR A 104 -6.32 12.13 6.46
CA THR A 104 -5.96 13.24 7.35
C THR A 104 -5.56 12.78 8.74
N GLU A 105 -6.23 11.74 9.26
CA GLU A 105 -6.03 11.28 10.64
C GLU A 105 -6.05 9.76 10.72
N ILE A 106 -5.26 9.22 11.64
CA ILE A 106 -5.21 7.79 12.00
C ILE A 106 -5.26 7.65 13.51
N TYR A 107 -6.09 6.72 13.98
CA TYR A 107 -6.26 6.42 15.41
C TYR A 107 -6.09 4.94 15.68
N LEU A 108 -5.27 4.57 16.66
CA LEU A 108 -5.25 3.22 17.20
C LEU A 108 -6.46 3.03 18.14
N LYS A 109 -7.36 2.11 17.83
CA LYS A 109 -8.57 1.83 18.62
C LYS A 109 -8.40 0.76 19.68
N ASP A 110 -7.46 -0.14 19.48
CA ASP A 110 -7.19 -1.23 20.40
C ASP A 110 -5.67 -1.38 20.54
N SER A 111 -5.21 -1.38 21.78
CA SER A 111 -3.79 -1.56 22.12
C SER A 111 -3.45 -3.02 22.44
N ASP A 112 -4.47 -3.85 22.65
CA ASP A 112 -4.32 -5.27 22.93
C ASP A 112 -4.23 -6.04 21.60
N GLU A 113 -3.01 -6.10 21.06
CA GLU A 113 -2.68 -6.91 19.90
C GLU A 113 -2.99 -8.39 20.16
N LYS A 114 -3.74 -9.00 19.23
CA LYS A 114 -4.04 -10.44 19.26
C LYS A 114 -3.12 -11.17 18.29
N ASN A 115 -2.61 -12.31 18.74
CA ASN A 115 -1.81 -13.21 17.92
C ASN A 115 -2.72 -14.29 17.31
N SER A 116 -2.90 -14.27 15.99
CA SER A 116 -3.62 -15.29 15.23
C SER A 116 -3.20 -15.25 13.78
N SER A 117 -3.28 -16.36 13.03
CA SER A 117 -3.04 -16.30 11.57
C SER A 117 -4.00 -15.32 10.89
N ILE A 118 -3.56 -14.64 9.82
CA ILE A 118 -4.39 -13.68 9.09
C ILE A 118 -5.69 -14.34 8.63
N GLU A 119 -5.63 -15.59 8.14
CA GLU A 119 -6.82 -16.32 7.71
C GLU A 119 -7.85 -16.51 8.83
N THR A 120 -7.39 -16.88 10.04
CA THR A 120 -8.28 -17.04 11.21
C THR A 120 -8.85 -15.69 11.62
N ALA A 121 -8.01 -14.66 11.65
CA ALA A 121 -8.44 -13.31 11.98
C ALA A 121 -9.48 -12.77 11.00
N VAL A 122 -9.38 -13.14 9.72
CA VAL A 122 -10.32 -12.76 8.65
C VAL A 122 -11.64 -13.51 8.76
N LYS A 123 -11.62 -14.79 9.11
CA LYS A 123 -12.84 -15.58 9.37
C LYS A 123 -13.63 -15.04 10.56
N ASN A 124 -12.94 -14.58 11.60
CA ASN A 124 -13.56 -14.17 12.87
C ASN A 124 -13.80 -12.64 12.96
N GLN A 125 -13.84 -11.90 11.83
CA GLN A 125 -13.97 -10.44 11.85
C GLN A 125 -15.34 -9.94 12.33
N GLU A 126 -16.36 -10.79 12.24
CA GLU A 126 -17.73 -10.46 12.66
C GLU A 126 -18.04 -10.93 14.10
N GLU A 127 -17.38 -11.99 14.58
CA GLU A 127 -17.66 -12.59 15.91
C GLU A 127 -17.11 -11.79 17.11
N ILE A 128 -16.39 -10.69 16.90
CA ILE A 128 -15.91 -9.83 18.00
C ILE A 128 -16.98 -8.77 18.35
N VAL A 129 -18.22 -9.19 18.59
CA VAL A 129 -19.26 -8.37 19.21
C VAL A 129 -20.03 -9.19 20.25
N SER A 130 -19.33 -9.88 21.15
CA SER A 130 -19.78 -10.20 22.52
C SER A 130 -18.83 -11.21 23.16
N VAL A 131 -17.78 -10.72 23.82
CA VAL A 131 -17.16 -11.54 24.87
C VAL A 131 -17.21 -10.72 26.14
N ALA A 132 -18.03 -11.20 27.07
CA ALA A 132 -18.23 -10.63 28.39
C ALA A 132 -16.89 -10.34 29.07
N ARG A 133 -16.80 -9.17 29.71
CA ARG A 133 -15.63 -8.70 30.44
C ARG A 133 -15.46 -9.49 31.73
N PHE A 134 -14.77 -10.64 31.68
CA PHE A 134 -14.12 -11.16 32.88
C PHE A 134 -12.77 -10.47 33.04
N ARG A 135 -12.68 -9.54 34.01
CA ARG A 135 -11.43 -8.91 34.41
C ARG A 135 -10.60 -9.91 35.23
N LEU A 136 -9.72 -10.65 34.57
CA LEU A 136 -8.60 -11.30 35.24
C LEU A 136 -7.48 -10.27 35.49
N PRO A 137 -6.72 -10.40 36.59
CA PRO A 137 -5.58 -9.52 36.86
C PRO A 137 -4.53 -9.66 35.74
N LYS A 138 -4.10 -8.52 35.17
CA LYS A 138 -3.17 -8.49 34.03
C LYS A 138 -1.79 -9.03 34.44
N PRO A 139 -1.29 -10.11 33.82
CA PRO A 139 0.11 -10.50 34.00
C PRO A 139 1.03 -9.43 33.41
N LYS A 140 2.23 -9.27 33.99
CA LYS A 140 3.25 -8.32 33.51
C LYS A 140 3.52 -8.54 32.01
N PRO A 141 3.55 -7.48 31.18
CA PRO A 141 3.64 -7.62 29.73
C PRO A 141 4.99 -8.21 29.31
N LYS A 142 4.96 -9.40 28.69
CA LYS A 142 6.13 -10.02 28.07
C LYS A 142 6.67 -9.16 26.92
N PRO A 143 7.99 -9.19 26.64
CA PRO A 143 8.59 -8.50 25.49
C PRO A 143 7.91 -8.90 24.19
N LYS A 144 7.50 -7.91 23.37
CA LYS A 144 6.81 -8.12 22.09
C LYS A 144 7.81 -8.23 20.93
N PRO A 145 7.60 -9.11 19.94
CA PRO A 145 8.44 -9.21 18.76
C PRO A 145 8.13 -8.09 17.75
N LYS A 146 9.11 -7.74 16.90
CA LYS A 146 9.06 -6.55 16.02
C LYS A 146 8.46 -6.89 14.65
N PRO A 147 7.91 -5.91 13.89
CA PRO A 147 7.53 -6.14 12.50
C PRO A 147 8.71 -6.64 11.67
N LYS A 148 8.51 -7.75 10.96
CA LYS A 148 9.47 -8.29 10.01
C LYS A 148 9.34 -7.52 8.70
N LYS A 149 10.44 -6.94 8.22
CA LYS A 149 10.47 -6.31 6.90
C LYS A 149 10.06 -7.32 5.82
N PRO A 150 9.21 -6.93 4.86
CA PRO A 150 8.84 -7.78 3.74
C PRO A 150 10.08 -8.29 3.00
N LYS A 151 10.12 -9.59 2.70
CA LYS A 151 11.18 -10.18 1.87
C LYS A 151 10.60 -10.43 0.47
N ILE A 152 11.20 -9.79 -0.53
CA ILE A 152 10.88 -10.04 -1.94
C ILE A 152 10.98 -11.55 -2.19
N THR A 153 9.91 -12.11 -2.73
CA THR A 153 9.88 -13.55 -3.02
C THR A 153 10.68 -13.82 -4.27
N LYS A 154 11.68 -14.71 -4.13
CA LYS A 154 12.73 -14.93 -5.11
C LYS A 154 12.26 -15.63 -6.38
N GLU A 155 11.06 -16.20 -6.42
CA GLU A 155 10.59 -16.93 -7.60
C GLU A 155 9.14 -16.63 -7.92
N VAL A 156 8.88 -16.36 -9.19
CA VAL A 156 7.53 -16.34 -9.76
C VAL A 156 7.13 -17.77 -10.06
N PRO A 157 6.04 -18.29 -9.45
CA PRO A 157 5.56 -19.63 -9.73
C PRO A 157 5.27 -19.85 -11.22
N TYR A 158 5.85 -20.91 -11.79
CA TYR A 158 5.68 -21.27 -13.19
C TYR A 158 4.67 -22.40 -13.35
N LYS A 159 3.78 -22.26 -14.34
CA LYS A 159 2.91 -23.33 -14.83
C LYS A 159 2.62 -23.07 -16.29
N LYS A 160 2.86 -24.06 -17.15
CA LYS A 160 2.58 -23.96 -18.59
C LYS A 160 1.10 -23.61 -18.79
N ASN A 161 0.83 -22.52 -19.49
CA ASN A 161 -0.51 -21.94 -19.68
C ASN A 161 -1.27 -21.61 -18.38
N GLY A 162 -0.59 -21.47 -17.23
CA GLY A 162 -1.25 -21.22 -15.95
C GLY A 162 -2.11 -19.94 -15.93
N GLY A 163 -1.73 -18.93 -16.72
CA GLY A 163 -2.49 -17.69 -16.87
C GLY A 163 -3.86 -17.85 -17.54
N THR A 164 -4.14 -19.01 -18.15
CA THR A 164 -5.41 -19.28 -18.86
C THR A 164 -6.29 -20.33 -18.16
N ILE A 165 -5.80 -20.96 -17.08
CA ILE A 165 -6.50 -22.08 -16.44
C ILE A 165 -7.55 -21.56 -15.46
N LYS A 166 -8.83 -21.71 -15.82
CA LYS A 166 -9.97 -21.22 -15.02
C LYS A 166 -9.94 -21.63 -13.54
N LYS A 167 -9.64 -22.89 -13.23
CA LYS A 167 -9.60 -23.41 -11.85
C LYS A 167 -8.53 -22.78 -10.96
N ASP A 168 -7.54 -22.10 -11.55
CA ASP A 168 -6.46 -21.49 -10.78
C ASP A 168 -6.87 -20.11 -10.22
N PHE A 169 -7.99 -19.53 -10.69
CA PHE A 169 -8.51 -18.24 -10.26
C PHE A 169 -9.47 -18.40 -9.07
N ILE A 170 -9.45 -17.44 -8.16
CA ILE A 170 -10.26 -17.47 -6.94
C ILE A 170 -11.77 -17.37 -7.19
N SER A 171 -12.17 -16.81 -8.34
CA SER A 171 -13.56 -16.61 -8.72
C SER A 171 -13.72 -16.49 -10.23
N GLU A 172 -14.95 -16.63 -10.72
CA GLU A 172 -15.30 -16.33 -12.11
C GLU A 172 -14.99 -14.87 -12.47
N HIS A 173 -15.23 -13.95 -11.54
CA HIS A 173 -14.93 -12.53 -11.71
C HIS A 173 -13.44 -12.31 -12.02
N ALA A 174 -12.56 -12.91 -11.21
CA ALA A 174 -11.12 -12.81 -11.40
C ALA A 174 -10.70 -13.42 -12.75
N TYR A 175 -11.23 -14.59 -13.11
CA TYR A 175 -10.91 -15.27 -14.36
C TYR A 175 -11.31 -14.45 -15.59
N LYS A 176 -12.57 -13.99 -15.67
CA LYS A 176 -13.07 -13.22 -16.81
C LYS A 176 -12.30 -11.91 -17.00
N ARG A 177 -11.82 -11.32 -15.91
CA ARG A 177 -11.19 -10.01 -15.93
C ARG A 177 -9.67 -10.06 -16.17
N HIS A 178 -8.97 -11.02 -15.56
CA HIS A 178 -7.51 -11.02 -15.43
C HIS A 178 -6.79 -12.21 -16.07
N LYS A 179 -7.51 -13.18 -16.68
CA LYS A 179 -6.85 -14.25 -17.43
C LYS A 179 -5.97 -13.69 -18.56
N TYR A 180 -4.92 -14.43 -18.90
CA TYR A 180 -4.16 -14.20 -20.11
C TYR A 180 -5.07 -14.40 -21.34
N ASP A 181 -5.13 -13.39 -22.20
CA ASP A 181 -5.94 -13.36 -23.40
C ASP A 181 -5.18 -12.58 -24.49
N PRO A 182 -4.50 -13.27 -25.43
CA PRO A 182 -3.67 -12.61 -26.44
C PRO A 182 -4.48 -11.73 -27.40
N SER A 183 -5.80 -11.92 -27.49
CA SER A 183 -6.68 -11.12 -28.34
C SER A 183 -6.97 -9.73 -27.75
N ARG A 184 -6.62 -9.50 -26.48
CA ARG A 184 -6.96 -8.29 -25.75
C ARG A 184 -5.72 -7.70 -25.08
N LYS A 185 -5.48 -6.42 -25.32
CA LYS A 185 -4.39 -5.68 -24.67
C LYS A 185 -4.65 -5.56 -23.16
N SER A 186 -3.63 -5.78 -22.34
CA SER A 186 -3.70 -5.55 -20.90
C SER A 186 -3.59 -4.05 -20.58
N THR A 187 -4.35 -3.57 -19.59
CA THR A 187 -4.33 -2.16 -19.13
C THR A 187 -4.26 -2.10 -17.61
N SER A 188 -3.85 -0.97 -17.03
CA SER A 188 -3.70 -0.88 -15.57
C SER A 188 -5.00 -1.11 -14.80
N ASN A 189 -6.14 -0.75 -15.39
CA ASN A 189 -7.48 -1.02 -14.83
C ASN A 189 -7.98 -2.45 -15.09
N ARG A 190 -7.31 -3.20 -15.98
CA ARG A 190 -7.67 -4.56 -16.37
C ARG A 190 -6.42 -5.36 -16.73
N THR A 191 -5.58 -5.54 -15.72
CA THR A 191 -4.32 -6.26 -15.88
C THR A 191 -4.58 -7.74 -16.16
N GLN A 192 -3.67 -8.37 -16.90
CA GLN A 192 -3.71 -9.80 -17.20
C GLN A 192 -2.47 -10.49 -16.67
N TYR A 193 -2.61 -11.72 -16.19
CA TYR A 193 -1.46 -12.58 -15.87
C TYR A 193 -0.63 -12.89 -17.12
N GLY A 194 0.66 -13.17 -16.92
CA GLY A 194 1.48 -13.78 -17.95
C GLY A 194 0.99 -15.19 -18.31
N LYS A 195 1.18 -15.60 -19.57
CA LYS A 195 0.72 -16.91 -20.09
C LYS A 195 1.12 -18.09 -19.20
N ASN A 196 2.37 -18.13 -18.73
CA ASN A 196 2.96 -19.26 -18.00
C ASN A 196 3.13 -19.01 -16.50
N VAL A 197 2.24 -18.21 -15.89
CA VAL A 197 2.25 -17.94 -14.45
C VAL A 197 1.32 -18.91 -13.73
N ASP A 198 1.78 -19.56 -12.67
CA ASP A 198 0.91 -20.36 -11.79
C ASP A 198 0.09 -19.45 -10.89
N VAL A 199 -1.10 -19.07 -11.38
CA VAL A 199 -2.03 -18.15 -10.72
C VAL A 199 -2.48 -18.66 -9.34
N ALA A 200 -2.62 -19.98 -9.16
CA ALA A 200 -3.05 -20.57 -7.90
C ALA A 200 -1.94 -20.55 -6.84
N LYS A 201 -0.72 -20.94 -7.22
CA LYS A 201 0.44 -20.89 -6.32
C LYS A 201 0.78 -19.45 -5.95
N LEU A 202 0.64 -18.53 -6.90
CA LEU A 202 0.88 -17.11 -6.70
C LEU A 202 -0.12 -16.52 -5.68
N ARG A 203 -1.44 -16.83 -5.80
CA ARG A 203 -2.43 -16.52 -4.75
C ARG A 203 -2.02 -17.09 -3.40
N LYS A 204 -1.68 -18.38 -3.33
CA LYS A 204 -1.30 -19.06 -2.08
C LYS A 204 -0.14 -18.34 -1.37
N LEU A 205 0.89 -17.96 -2.11
CA LEU A 205 2.03 -17.21 -1.55
C LEU A 205 1.62 -15.81 -1.08
N THR A 206 0.79 -15.11 -1.85
CA THR A 206 0.30 -13.77 -1.47
C THR A 206 -0.51 -13.78 -0.19
N MET A 207 -1.34 -14.80 0.05
CA MET A 207 -2.16 -14.88 1.26
C MET A 207 -1.40 -15.42 2.48
N SER A 208 -0.48 -16.37 2.28
CA SER A 208 0.26 -17.01 3.39
C SER A 208 1.44 -16.17 3.89
N GLN A 209 2.06 -15.38 3.02
CA GLN A 209 3.23 -14.55 3.34
C GLN A 209 3.11 -13.18 2.68
N PRO A 210 2.05 -12.39 2.97
CA PRO A 210 1.89 -11.07 2.39
C PRO A 210 3.02 -10.14 2.82
N ASP A 211 3.38 -9.22 1.93
CA ASP A 211 4.23 -8.09 2.29
C ASP A 211 3.42 -7.04 3.06
N GLN A 212 2.13 -6.90 2.71
CA GLN A 212 1.14 -6.10 3.43
C GLN A 212 -0.20 -6.82 3.38
N ALA A 213 -0.92 -6.81 4.50
CA ALA A 213 -2.31 -7.23 4.53
C ALA A 213 -3.11 -6.32 5.44
N TRP A 214 -4.35 -6.01 5.06
CA TRP A 214 -5.27 -5.27 5.87
C TRP A 214 -6.70 -5.63 5.51
N SER A 215 -7.62 -5.46 6.44
CA SER A 215 -9.05 -5.45 6.16
C SER A 215 -9.59 -4.08 6.42
N HIS A 216 -10.52 -3.62 5.62
CA HIS A 216 -11.27 -2.41 5.93
C HIS A 216 -12.76 -2.56 5.64
N ARG A 217 -13.53 -1.69 6.29
CA ARG A 217 -14.94 -1.48 6.00
C ARG A 217 -15.33 -0.03 6.30
N ASP A 218 -16.35 0.43 5.60
CA ASP A 218 -17.16 1.54 6.08
C ASP A 218 -17.87 1.12 7.37
N LYS A 219 -18.23 2.08 8.22
CA LYS A 219 -18.93 1.77 9.48
C LYS A 219 -20.22 1.00 9.20
N GLY A 220 -20.29 -0.25 9.67
CA GLY A 220 -21.44 -1.15 9.46
C GLY A 220 -21.47 -1.87 8.10
N GLY A 221 -20.52 -1.59 7.21
CA GLY A 221 -20.38 -2.29 5.93
C GLY A 221 -19.67 -3.66 6.06
N PRO A 222 -19.66 -4.46 4.98
CA PRO A 222 -18.97 -5.74 4.98
C PRO A 222 -17.45 -5.54 4.97
N TRP A 223 -16.72 -6.46 5.61
CA TRP A 223 -15.28 -6.45 5.57
C TRP A 223 -14.74 -6.84 4.20
N ARG A 224 -13.68 -6.15 3.79
CA ARG A 224 -12.88 -6.52 2.63
C ARG A 224 -11.44 -6.65 3.07
N THR A 225 -10.82 -7.79 2.78
CA THR A 225 -9.42 -8.07 3.14
C THR A 225 -8.55 -8.04 1.90
N PHE A 226 -7.44 -7.32 1.99
CA PHE A 226 -6.49 -7.10 0.93
C PHE A 226 -5.17 -7.74 1.33
N TYR A 227 -4.55 -8.44 0.38
CA TYR A 227 -3.22 -9.02 0.51
C TYR A 227 -2.36 -8.55 -0.64
N LYS A 228 -1.18 -8.04 -0.36
CA LYS A 228 -0.21 -7.62 -1.36
C LYS A 228 1.06 -8.44 -1.23
N LYS A 229 1.64 -8.81 -2.37
CA LYS A 229 2.97 -9.42 -2.42
C LYS A 229 3.74 -8.99 -3.66
N GLN A 230 5.05 -8.80 -3.51
CA GLN A 230 5.99 -8.50 -4.56
C GLN A 230 6.89 -9.71 -4.85
N PHE A 231 7.05 -10.00 -6.13
CA PHE A 231 7.94 -11.02 -6.67
C PHE A 231 9.16 -10.35 -7.31
N ASN A 232 10.20 -11.13 -7.61
CA ASN A 232 11.41 -10.59 -8.25
C ASN A 232 11.33 -10.49 -9.79
N LYS A 233 10.32 -11.07 -10.41
CA LYS A 233 10.12 -11.09 -11.87
C LYS A 233 8.70 -10.68 -12.23
N ASN A 234 8.53 -10.26 -13.49
CA ASN A 234 7.22 -9.89 -14.03
C ASN A 234 6.22 -11.05 -13.95
N ILE A 235 5.02 -10.78 -13.43
CA ILE A 235 3.92 -11.75 -13.30
C ILE A 235 2.76 -11.48 -14.28
N SER A 236 2.91 -10.45 -15.10
CA SER A 236 1.88 -9.89 -15.97
C SER A 236 2.30 -9.96 -17.44
N THR A 237 1.43 -9.53 -18.36
CA THR A 237 1.82 -9.37 -19.77
C THR A 237 2.82 -8.23 -19.96
N LYS A 238 3.44 -8.17 -21.14
CA LYS A 238 4.36 -7.09 -21.52
C LYS A 238 3.71 -5.71 -21.60
N ASP A 239 2.38 -5.63 -21.76
CA ASP A 239 1.67 -4.34 -21.87
C ASP A 239 1.56 -3.65 -20.51
N THR A 240 1.45 -4.44 -19.44
CA THR A 240 1.33 -3.96 -18.05
C THR A 240 2.29 -4.71 -17.15
N PRO A 241 3.62 -4.60 -17.38
CA PRO A 241 4.59 -5.36 -16.62
C PRO A 241 4.55 -4.94 -15.15
N THR A 242 4.43 -5.91 -14.26
CA THR A 242 4.43 -5.67 -12.81
C THR A 242 4.94 -6.90 -12.08
N THR A 243 5.57 -6.66 -10.94
CA THR A 243 6.02 -7.67 -9.99
C THR A 243 5.08 -7.80 -8.79
N HIS A 244 4.04 -6.97 -8.72
CA HIS A 244 3.13 -6.91 -7.58
C HIS A 244 1.86 -7.69 -7.86
N HIS A 245 1.43 -8.47 -6.88
CA HIS A 245 0.16 -9.19 -6.88
C HIS A 245 -0.74 -8.71 -5.76
N ARG A 246 -2.04 -8.64 -6.06
CA ARG A 246 -3.10 -8.31 -5.10
C ARG A 246 -4.10 -9.44 -5.05
N VAL A 247 -4.50 -9.83 -3.84
CA VAL A 247 -5.70 -10.64 -3.60
C VAL A 247 -6.65 -9.82 -2.76
N ILE A 248 -7.94 -9.85 -3.09
CA ILE A 248 -9.01 -9.21 -2.34
C ILE A 248 -10.05 -10.27 -2.00
N ILE A 249 -10.31 -10.45 -0.71
CA ILE A 249 -11.35 -11.30 -0.16
C ILE A 249 -12.49 -10.41 0.30
N ASN A 250 -13.66 -10.61 -0.28
CA ASN A 250 -14.89 -9.96 0.13
C ASN A 250 -15.64 -10.93 1.06
N THR A 251 -15.76 -10.59 2.34
CA THR A 251 -16.33 -11.52 3.33
C THR A 251 -17.83 -11.74 3.13
N ALA A 252 -18.54 -10.73 2.60
CA ALA A 252 -19.98 -10.82 2.38
C ALA A 252 -20.36 -11.49 1.05
N ASP A 253 -19.47 -11.48 0.05
CA ASP A 253 -19.77 -12.01 -1.28
C ASP A 253 -18.52 -12.60 -1.92
N SER A 254 -18.37 -13.92 -1.80
CA SER A 254 -17.23 -14.66 -2.31
C SER A 254 -17.16 -14.67 -3.84
N SER A 255 -18.26 -14.43 -4.55
CA SER A 255 -18.26 -14.28 -6.02
C SER A 255 -17.49 -13.04 -6.48
N LYS A 256 -17.36 -12.04 -5.59
CA LYS A 256 -16.59 -10.80 -5.79
C LYS A 256 -15.15 -10.89 -5.31
N ASN A 257 -14.71 -12.04 -4.79
CA ASN A 257 -13.29 -12.26 -4.53
C ASN A 257 -12.50 -12.03 -5.82
N THR A 258 -11.34 -11.40 -5.72
CA THR A 258 -10.52 -11.16 -6.91
C THR A 258 -9.03 -11.32 -6.62
N GLN A 259 -8.28 -11.61 -7.67
CA GLN A 259 -6.82 -11.65 -7.63
C GLN A 259 -6.27 -11.15 -8.96
N PHE A 260 -5.24 -10.31 -8.92
CA PHE A 260 -4.70 -9.71 -10.14
C PHE A 260 -3.26 -9.21 -9.98
N PRO A 261 -2.50 -9.12 -11.09
CA PRO A 261 -1.29 -8.32 -11.14
C PRO A 261 -1.62 -6.84 -10.88
N LEU A 262 -1.01 -6.23 -9.88
CA LEU A 262 -1.24 -4.83 -9.52
C LEU A 262 -0.30 -3.93 -10.32
N SER A 263 -0.83 -3.16 -11.27
CA SER A 263 -0.09 -2.14 -12.01
C SER A 263 -0.21 -0.79 -11.28
N PHE A 264 0.91 -0.07 -11.16
CA PHE A 264 0.96 1.30 -10.64
C PHE A 264 1.15 2.35 -11.74
N LYS A 265 1.22 1.92 -13.01
CA LYS A 265 1.32 2.84 -14.15
C LYS A 265 -0.07 3.40 -14.46
N ASN A 266 -0.23 4.70 -14.50
CA ASN A 266 -1.44 5.34 -15.04
C ASN A 266 -1.24 5.61 -16.53
#